data_AF-A0A661E628-F1
#
_entry.id   AF-A0A661E628-F1
#
_cell.length_a   1.000
_cell.length_b   1.000
_cell.length_c   1.000
_cell.angle_alpha   90.00
_cell.angle_beta   90.00
_cell.angle_gamma   90.00
#
_symmetry.space_group_name_H-M   'P 1'
#
loop_
_entity.id
_entity.type
_entity.pdbx_description
1 polymer ?
#
loop_
_entity_poly.entity_id
_entity_poly.type
_entity_poly.pdbx_seq_one_letter_code
_entity_poly.pdbx_strand_id
1 'polypeptide(L)' 'VMPYYLHQMDRVKGAAHFEVSVERAHEIMTGLRATLPGYLVPRLVQEIPGMPGKMPL' A
#
# COMPACT_ATOMS: atom_id res chain seq x y z
N VAL A 1 5.30 -10.82 -14.53
CA VAL A 1 5.53 -9.72 -13.58
C VAL A 1 4.84 -10.09 -12.26
N MET A 2 5.53 -10.04 -11.12
CA MET A 2 4.99 -10.44 -9.81
C MET A 2 4.74 -9.20 -8.94
N PRO A 3 3.52 -8.98 -8.41
CA PRO A 3 3.24 -7.89 -7.49
C PRO A 3 4.05 -8.05 -6.20
N TYR A 4 4.65 -6.97 -5.71
CA TYR A 4 5.48 -7.00 -4.51
C TYR A 4 4.97 -6.07 -3.42
N TYR A 5 4.64 -4.83 -3.76
CA TYR A 5 4.09 -3.85 -2.83
C TYR A 5 2.84 -3.17 -3.36
N LEU A 6 1.87 -2.96 -2.47
CA LEU A 6 0.85 -1.93 -2.59
C LEU A 6 1.31 -0.79 -1.69
N HIS A 7 1.73 0.31 -2.29
CA HIS A 7 2.37 1.40 -1.57
C HIS A 7 1.34 2.47 -1.19
N GLN A 8 1.27 2.82 0.10
CA GLN A 8 0.54 4.00 0.56
C GLN A 8 1.21 5.25 0.01
N MET A 9 0.44 6.22 -0.50
CA MET A 9 1.02 7.40 -1.13
C MET A 9 1.98 8.14 -0.20
N ASP A 10 3.17 8.49 -0.71
CA ASP A 10 4.12 9.32 0.03
C ASP A 10 3.59 10.74 0.17
N ARG A 11 3.63 11.26 1.40
CA ARG A 11 3.19 12.64 1.67
C ARG A 11 4.22 13.63 1.15
N VAL A 12 4.02 14.07 -0.08
CA VAL A 12 4.81 15.13 -0.71
C VAL A 12 3.98 16.40 -0.95
N LYS A 13 4.65 17.54 -0.94
CA LYS A 13 4.01 18.85 -1.13
C LYS A 13 3.27 18.87 -2.48
N GLY A 14 1.97 19.18 -2.44
CA GLY A 14 1.12 19.31 -3.63
C GLY A 14 0.43 18.03 -4.08
N ALA A 15 0.69 16.86 -3.47
CA ALA A 15 0.09 15.59 -3.88
C ALA A 15 -1.07 15.10 -2.98
N ALA A 16 -1.54 15.92 -2.03
CA ALA A 16 -2.56 15.52 -1.05
C ALA A 16 -3.87 15.02 -1.69
N HIS A 17 -4.21 15.50 -2.88
CA HIS A 17 -5.42 15.07 -3.60
C HIS A 17 -5.32 13.64 -4.18
N PHE A 18 -4.12 13.03 -4.18
CA PHE A 18 -3.91 11.63 -4.51
C PHE A 18 -3.85 10.74 -3.25
N GLU A 19 -3.96 11.31 -2.05
CA GLU A 19 -3.90 10.53 -0.82
C GLU A 19 -5.15 9.65 -0.70
N VAL A 20 -4.91 8.37 -0.43
CA VAL A 20 -5.93 7.37 -0.15
C VAL A 20 -5.91 7.09 1.34
N SER A 21 -7.06 7.03 2.00
CA SER A 21 -7.11 6.72 3.44
C SER A 21 -6.63 5.30 3.71
N VAL A 22 -6.12 5.05 4.91
CA VAL A 22 -5.63 3.72 5.31
C VAL A 22 -6.76 2.69 5.28
N GLU A 23 -7.96 3.08 5.68
CA GLU A 23 -9.16 2.24 5.62
C GLU A 23 -9.44 1.79 4.18
N ARG A 24 -9.36 2.73 3.23
CA ARG A 24 -9.55 2.41 1.82
C ARG A 24 -8.44 1.52 1.27
N ALA A 25 -7.19 1.68 1.72
CA ALA A 25 -6.10 0.78 1.36
C ALA A 25 -6.33 -0.65 1.87
N HIS A 26 -6.87 -0.81 3.08
CA HIS A 26 -7.25 -2.12 3.62
C HIS A 26 -8.43 -2.76 2.88
N GLU A 27 -9.42 -1.97 2.45
CA GLU A 27 -10.52 -2.46 1.60
C GLU A 27 -9.98 -3.02 0.27
N ILE A 28 -9.06 -2.30 -0.37
CA ILE A 28 -8.40 -2.77 -1.60
C ILE A 28 -7.66 -4.09 -1.35
N MET A 29 -6.87 -4.16 -0.28
CA MET A 29 -6.15 -5.39 0.09
C MET A 29 -7.08 -6.57 0.33
N THR A 30 -8.22 -6.34 0.99
CA THR A 30 -9.24 -7.36 1.21
C THR A 30 -9.80 -7.87 -0.12
N GLY A 31 -10.11 -6.96 -1.05
CA GLY A 31 -10.57 -7.32 -2.40
C GLY A 31 -9.53 -8.12 -3.20
N LEU A 32 -8.26 -7.73 -3.13
CA LEU A 32 -7.16 -8.47 -3.78
C LEU A 32 -7.00 -9.88 -3.20
N ARG A 33 -7.05 -10.03 -1.88
CA ARG A 33 -6.97 -11.36 -1.22
C ARG A 33 -8.12 -12.28 -1.58
N ALA A 34 -9.31 -11.73 -1.82
CA ALA A 34 -10.49 -12.51 -2.20
C ALA A 34 -10.47 -12.97 -3.66
N THR A 35 -9.73 -12.29 -4.54
CA THR A 35 -9.80 -12.49 -5.99
C THR A 35 -8.52 -13.05 -6.60
N LEU A 36 -7.37 -12.89 -5.93
CA LEU A 36 -6.08 -13.31 -6.44
C LEU A 36 -5.54 -14.54 -5.69
N PRO A 37 -4.81 -15.43 -6.39
CA PRO A 37 -3.94 -16.41 -5.75
C PRO A 37 -2.99 -15.74 -4.75
N GLY A 38 -2.70 -16.41 -3.64
CA GLY A 38 -1.88 -15.85 -2.55
C GLY A 38 -0.52 -15.32 -2.99
N TYR A 39 0.12 -15.95 -4.00
CA TYR A 39 1.41 -15.50 -4.54
C TYR A 39 1.33 -14.21 -5.37
N LEU A 40 0.13 -13.75 -5.73
CA LEU A 40 -0.10 -12.47 -6.42
C LEU A 40 -0.59 -11.38 -5.47
N VAL A 41 -0.82 -11.69 -4.19
CA VAL A 41 -1.22 -10.69 -3.19
C VAL A 41 0.03 -9.90 -2.76
N PRO A 42 0.10 -8.59 -3.02
CA PRO A 42 1.25 -7.78 -2.63
C PRO A 42 1.25 -7.50 -1.12
N ARG A 43 2.35 -6.93 -0.60
CA ARG A 43 2.38 -6.41 0.78
C ARG A 43 1.95 -4.95 0.81
N LEU A 44 1.01 -4.60 1.69
CA LEU A 44 0.63 -3.22 1.95
C LEU A 44 1.72 -2.57 2.81
N VAL A 45 2.31 -1.47 2.33
CA VAL A 45 3.42 -0.80 2.99
C VAL A 45 3.32 0.72 2.86
N GLN A 46 3.98 1.44 3.76
CA GLN A 46 4.17 2.89 3.70
C GLN A 46 5.63 3.26 3.96
N GLU A 47 6.06 4.42 3.48
CA GLU A 47 7.29 5.05 3.94
C GLU A 47 7.01 5.95 5.14
N ILE A 48 7.86 5.83 6.16
CA ILE A 48 7.84 6.72 7.32
C ILE A 48 9.22 7.39 7.39
N PRO A 49 9.31 8.73 7.28
CA PRO A 49 10.57 9.43 7.39
C PRO A 49 11.33 9.05 8.67
N GLY A 50 12.60 8.67 8.51
CA GLY A 50 13.47 8.25 9.62
C GLY A 50 13.44 6.75 9.94
N MET A 51 12.59 5.96 9.29
CA MET A 51 12.63 4.49 9.40
C MET A 51 13.64 3.87 8.42
N PRO A 52 14.24 2.72 8.75
CA PRO A 52 15.25 2.09 7.91
C PRO A 52 14.70 1.49 6.60
N GLY A 53 13.39 1.53 6.37
CA GLY A 53 12.76 1.10 5.12
C GLY A 53 11.22 1.09 5.18
N LYS A 54 10.61 0.46 4.17
CA LYS A 54 9.16 0.30 4.01
C LYS A 54 8.55 -0.38 5.25
N MET A 55 7.59 0.30 5.87
CA MET A 55 6.88 -0.19 7.04
C MET A 55 5.59 -0.89 6.61
N PRO A 56 5.31 -2.12 7.07
CA PRO A 56 4.01 -2.77 6.86
C PRO A 56 2.88 -1.97 7.49
N LEU A 57 1.72 -1.99 6.82
CA LEU A 57 0.45 -1.44 7.31
C LEU A 57 -0.51 -2.57 7.68
#